data_AF-R0H4R0-F1
#
_entry.id   AF-R0H4R0-F1
#
_cell.length_a   1.000
_cell.length_b   1.000
_cell.length_c   1.000
_cell.angle_alpha   90.00
_cell.angle_beta   90.00
_cell.angle_gamma   90.00
#
_symmetry.space_group_name_H-M   'P 1'
#
loop_
_entity.id
_entity.type
_entity.pdbx_description
1 polymer ?
#
loop_
_entity_poly.entity_id
_entity_poly.type
_entity_poly.pdbx_seq_one_letter_code
_entity_poly.pdbx_strand_id
1 'polypeptide(L)'
;MDSLFFLTTVAAAIGFFTLLRKVRVHQDNTENNLPSSTLPLSPSSFSVSSSLSCIWAHHVFPSFRGEDVRRDFLSHIQMEFQRMGITQFNDNDIKRGESISPELIRAIRGSKIAIILLSRNYASSRWT
;
A
#
# COMPACT_ATOMS: atom_id res chain seq x y z
N MET A 1 32.82 14.55 3.76
CA MET A 1 31.62 13.71 3.92
C MET A 1 32.00 12.62 4.91
N ASP A 2 31.49 12.71 6.12
CA ASP A 2 32.06 11.96 7.24
C ASP A 2 31.65 10.49 7.13
N SER A 3 32.62 9.58 7.15
CA SER A 3 32.43 8.12 7.01
C SER A 3 31.39 7.56 7.99
N LEU A 4 31.23 8.22 9.14
CA LEU A 4 30.25 7.90 10.17
C LEU A 4 28.80 8.11 9.71
N PHE A 5 28.49 9.15 8.93
CA PHE A 5 27.16 9.38 8.36
C PHE A 5 26.76 8.30 7.34
N PHE A 6 27.73 7.77 6.61
CA PHE A 6 27.48 6.71 5.64
C PHE A 6 27.15 5.39 6.34
N LEU A 7 27.91 5.05 7.39
CA LEU A 7 27.74 3.81 8.14
C LEU A 7 26.42 3.76 8.90
N THR A 8 26.01 4.87 9.52
CA THR A 8 24.73 4.96 10.25
C THR A 8 23.54 4.80 9.32
N THR A 9 23.61 5.42 8.13
CA THR A 9 22.55 5.33 7.11
C THR A 9 22.39 3.90 6.59
N VAL A 10 23.50 3.23 6.29
CA VAL A 10 23.48 1.84 5.80
C VAL A 10 22.96 0.88 6.87
N ALA A 11 23.39 1.05 8.13
CA ALA A 11 22.93 0.22 9.24
C ALA A 11 21.42 0.38 9.49
N ALA A 12 20.91 1.63 9.44
CA ALA A 12 19.49 1.91 9.59
C ALA A 12 18.65 1.29 8.45
N ALA A 13 19.15 1.33 7.21
CA ALA A 13 18.47 0.74 6.05
C ALA A 13 18.37 -0.79 6.16
N ILE A 14 19.44 -1.46 6.62
CA ILE A 14 19.44 -2.92 6.84
C ILE A 14 18.47 -3.29 7.97
N GLY A 15 18.48 -2.54 9.07
CA GLY A 15 17.53 -2.71 10.19
C GLY A 15 16.08 -2.55 9.75
N PHE A 16 15.78 -1.52 8.96
CA PHE A 16 14.44 -1.30 8.41
C PHE A 16 14.01 -2.42 7.46
N PHE A 17 14.91 -2.89 6.59
CA PHE A 17 14.62 -3.97 5.63
C PHE A 17 14.34 -5.31 6.33
N THR A 18 15.11 -5.64 7.39
CA THR A 18 14.89 -6.85 8.18
C THR A 18 13.59 -6.80 8.97
N LEU A 19 13.21 -5.64 9.50
CA LEU A 19 11.91 -5.43 10.16
C LEU A 19 10.74 -5.62 9.18
N LEU A 20 10.84 -5.06 7.96
CA LEU A 20 9.82 -5.25 6.92
C LEU A 20 9.68 -6.72 6.50
N ARG A 21 10.79 -7.46 6.38
CA ARG A 21 10.74 -8.92 6.13
C ARG A 21 10.06 -9.67 7.27
N LYS A 22 10.35 -9.35 8.53
CA LYS A 22 9.76 -10.01 9.70
C LYS A 22 8.24 -9.81 9.78
N VAL A 23 7.77 -8.59 9.51
CA VAL A 23 6.32 -8.28 9.44
C VAL A 23 5.64 -9.10 8.34
N ARG A 24 6.30 -9.26 7.17
CA ARG A 24 5.76 -10.05 6.07
C ARG A 24 5.66 -11.55 6.39
N VAL A 25 6.66 -12.12 7.05
CA VAL A 25 6.69 -13.57 7.41
C VAL A 25 5.65 -13.91 8.49
N HIS A 26 5.37 -13.00 9.42
CA HIS A 26 4.40 -13.28 10.49
C HIS A 26 2.96 -13.46 9.95
N GLN A 27 2.65 -12.90 8.79
CA GLN A 27 1.31 -12.97 8.21
C GLN A 27 1.02 -14.31 7.51
N ASP A 28 2.07 -15.07 7.15
CA ASP A 28 1.95 -16.34 6.41
C ASP A 28 1.65 -17.56 7.32
N ASN A 29 1.88 -17.43 8.64
CA ASN A 29 1.79 -18.55 9.58
C ASN A 29 0.40 -18.78 10.21
N THR A 30 -0.65 -18.07 9.78
CA THR A 30 -1.96 -18.10 10.48
C THR A 30 -3.10 -18.84 9.73
N GLU A 31 -2.88 -19.38 8.52
CA GLU A 31 -3.99 -19.92 7.71
C GLU A 31 -4.11 -21.45 7.61
N ASN A 32 -3.34 -22.25 8.38
CA ASN A 32 -3.24 -23.70 8.13
C ASN A 32 -3.88 -24.66 9.16
N ASN A 33 -4.73 -24.23 10.09
CA ASN A 33 -5.28 -25.16 11.09
C ASN A 33 -6.78 -24.95 11.41
N LEU A 34 -7.69 -25.71 10.77
CA LEU A 34 -8.92 -26.20 11.42
C LEU A 34 -9.54 -27.40 10.68
N PRO A 35 -10.08 -28.43 11.38
CA PRO A 35 -10.52 -29.69 10.78
C PRO A 35 -12.01 -29.68 10.38
N SER A 36 -12.37 -30.56 9.45
CA SER A 36 -13.73 -30.74 8.91
C SER A 36 -14.57 -31.72 9.75
N SER A 37 -15.77 -31.32 10.16
CA SER A 37 -16.81 -32.25 10.62
C SER A 37 -18.24 -31.69 10.48
N THR A 38 -19.19 -32.62 10.38
CA THR A 38 -20.46 -32.64 9.65
C THR A 38 -21.70 -32.01 10.35
N LEU A 39 -22.66 -31.54 9.53
CA LEU A 39 -24.05 -31.01 9.66
C LEU A 39 -25.00 -31.55 10.78
N PRO A 40 -26.29 -31.07 10.93
CA PRO A 40 -26.92 -29.73 10.79
C PRO A 40 -27.92 -29.38 11.95
N LEU A 41 -28.53 -28.17 11.97
CA LEU A 41 -29.98 -27.88 12.20
C LEU A 41 -30.27 -26.39 12.55
N SER A 42 -31.37 -25.88 11.98
CA SER A 42 -32.11 -24.61 12.24
C SER A 42 -31.59 -23.28 11.63
N PRO A 43 -32.37 -22.60 10.75
CA PRO A 43 -32.04 -21.29 10.21
C PRO A 43 -32.51 -20.18 11.15
N SER A 44 -31.94 -20.10 12.35
CA SER A 44 -31.84 -18.80 12.99
C SER A 44 -30.84 -18.00 12.17
N SER A 45 -31.30 -16.95 11.48
CA SER A 45 -30.45 -16.01 10.75
C SER A 45 -29.60 -15.21 11.74
N PHE A 46 -28.64 -15.89 12.37
CA PHE A 46 -27.40 -15.26 12.75
C PHE A 46 -26.80 -14.80 11.45
N SER A 47 -26.90 -13.49 11.20
CA SER A 47 -26.08 -12.85 10.19
C SER A 47 -24.65 -13.19 10.60
N VAL A 48 -24.10 -14.23 9.98
CA VAL A 48 -22.68 -14.49 10.00
C VAL A 48 -22.14 -13.22 9.39
N SER A 49 -21.66 -12.32 10.24
CA SER A 49 -20.74 -11.30 9.80
C SER A 49 -19.61 -12.13 9.23
N SER A 50 -19.65 -12.39 7.92
CA SER A 50 -18.47 -12.74 7.18
C SER A 50 -17.52 -11.67 7.66
N SER A 51 -16.46 -12.06 8.37
CA SER A 51 -15.32 -11.18 8.53
C SER A 51 -15.12 -10.66 7.12
N LEU A 52 -15.46 -9.39 6.88
CA LEU A 52 -15.19 -8.77 5.61
C LEU A 52 -13.68 -8.85 5.61
N SER A 53 -13.12 -9.92 5.04
CA SER A 53 -11.75 -9.97 4.59
C SER A 53 -11.73 -8.76 3.69
N CYS A 54 -11.29 -7.63 4.24
CA CYS A 54 -11.42 -6.34 3.61
C CYS A 54 -10.66 -6.53 2.32
N ILE A 55 -11.37 -6.74 1.21
CA ILE A 55 -10.75 -7.00 -0.08
C ILE A 55 -10.23 -5.64 -0.48
N TRP A 56 -9.06 -5.30 0.03
CA TRP A 56 -8.35 -4.11 -0.35
C TRP A 56 -8.10 -4.23 -1.84
N ALA A 57 -8.63 -3.29 -2.61
CA ALA A 57 -8.44 -3.25 -4.05
C ALA A 57 -6.95 -3.02 -4.39
N HIS A 58 -6.22 -2.35 -3.51
CA HIS A 58 -4.80 -2.04 -3.68
C HIS A 58 -4.06 -2.19 -2.35
N HIS A 59 -2.77 -2.54 -2.42
CA HIS A 59 -1.90 -2.47 -1.25
C HIS A 59 -1.52 -1.03 -0.92
N VAL A 60 -1.25 -0.21 -1.94
CA VAL A 60 -0.72 1.14 -1.77
C VAL A 60 -1.51 2.16 -2.60
N PHE A 61 -1.84 3.29 -1.98
CA PHE A 61 -2.24 4.52 -2.65
C PHE A 61 -1.07 5.51 -2.67
N PRO A 62 -0.43 5.76 -3.83
CA PRO A 62 0.60 6.79 -3.93
C PRO A 62 -0.03 8.17 -4.16
N SER A 63 0.43 9.18 -3.42
CA SER A 63 0.05 10.59 -3.56
C SER A 63 1.30 11.42 -3.86
N PHE A 64 1.35 12.11 -5.01
CA PHE A 64 2.57 12.76 -5.48
C PHE A 64 2.32 13.80 -6.56
N ARG A 65 3.23 14.79 -6.65
CA ARG A 65 3.28 15.72 -7.79
C ARG A 65 4.03 15.06 -8.95
N GLY A 66 3.28 14.62 -9.94
CA GLY A 66 3.78 13.88 -11.10
C GLY A 66 4.79 14.65 -11.94
N GLU A 67 4.65 15.96 -12.05
CA GLU A 67 5.65 16.81 -12.71
C GLU A 67 7.01 16.76 -12.03
N ASP A 68 7.03 16.63 -10.70
CA ASP A 68 8.25 16.67 -9.90
C ASP A 68 8.91 15.29 -9.79
N VAL A 69 8.13 14.20 -9.67
CA VAL A 69 8.67 12.88 -9.27
C VAL A 69 8.34 11.71 -10.18
N ARG A 70 7.42 11.85 -11.18
CA ARG A 70 6.91 10.69 -11.95
C ARG A 70 8.00 9.97 -12.74
N ARG A 71 8.90 10.71 -13.37
CA ARG A 71 9.93 10.14 -14.27
C ARG A 71 11.08 9.48 -13.50
N ASP A 72 11.48 10.09 -12.38
CA ASP A 72 12.68 9.67 -11.66
C ASP A 72 12.31 8.86 -10.42
N PHE A 73 12.10 9.53 -9.29
CA PHE A 73 11.96 8.85 -8.00
C PHE A 73 10.78 7.86 -7.92
N LEU A 74 9.62 8.24 -8.47
CA LEU A 74 8.45 7.37 -8.41
C LEU A 74 8.62 6.14 -9.30
N SER A 75 9.24 6.26 -10.48
CA SER A 75 9.38 5.12 -11.40
C SER A 75 10.20 3.99 -10.76
N HIS A 76 11.24 4.33 -9.99
CA HIS A 76 12.01 3.36 -9.21
C HIS A 76 11.19 2.68 -8.12
N ILE A 77 10.35 3.42 -7.39
CA ILE A 77 9.44 2.86 -6.38
C ILE A 77 8.44 1.90 -7.02
N GLN A 78 7.86 2.29 -8.15
CA GLN A 78 6.88 1.47 -8.88
C GLN A 78 7.50 0.15 -9.37
N MET A 79 8.72 0.21 -9.91
CA MET A 79 9.48 -0.97 -10.32
C MET A 79 9.73 -1.91 -9.13
N GLU A 80 10.10 -1.36 -7.97
CA GLU A 80 10.35 -2.16 -6.77
C GLU A 80 9.06 -2.78 -6.21
N PHE A 81 7.94 -2.04 -6.25
CA PHE A 81 6.63 -2.59 -5.89
C PHE A 81 6.24 -3.75 -6.80
N GLN A 82 6.44 -3.64 -8.10
CA GLN A 82 6.22 -4.75 -9.04
C GLN A 82 7.09 -5.95 -8.69
N ARG A 83 8.38 -5.74 -8.43
CA ARG A 83 9.33 -6.80 -8.03
C ARG A 83 8.91 -7.51 -6.75
N MET A 84 8.26 -6.80 -5.82
CA MET A 84 7.78 -7.34 -4.55
C MET A 84 6.34 -7.88 -4.59
N GLY A 85 5.64 -7.81 -5.72
CA GLY A 85 4.22 -8.19 -5.81
C GLY A 85 3.28 -7.23 -5.07
N ILE A 86 3.68 -5.97 -4.89
CA ILE A 86 2.88 -4.94 -4.23
C ILE A 86 2.05 -4.22 -5.29
N THR A 87 0.75 -4.51 -5.33
CA THR A 87 -0.21 -3.77 -6.16
C THR A 87 -0.48 -2.36 -5.62
N GLN A 88 -0.16 -1.34 -6.40
CA GLN A 88 -0.50 0.06 -6.09
C GLN A 88 -1.60 0.58 -7.01
N PHE A 89 -2.30 1.63 -6.59
CA PHE A 89 -3.20 2.38 -7.46
C PHE A 89 -2.42 3.14 -8.54
N ASN A 90 -2.89 3.07 -9.79
CA ASN A 90 -2.28 3.76 -10.92
C ASN A 90 -3.06 5.04 -11.23
N ASP A 91 -2.43 6.19 -11.02
CA ASP A 91 -3.03 7.52 -11.26
C ASP A 91 -2.79 8.06 -12.69
N ASN A 92 -2.10 7.31 -13.57
CA ASN A 92 -1.61 7.81 -14.87
C ASN A 92 -2.73 8.35 -15.77
N ASP A 93 -3.92 7.77 -15.69
CA ASP A 93 -5.06 8.09 -16.56
C ASP A 93 -6.00 9.15 -15.94
N ILE A 94 -5.70 9.63 -14.73
CA ILE A 94 -6.53 10.62 -14.04
C ILE A 94 -6.09 12.02 -14.47
N LYS A 95 -7.01 12.74 -15.12
CA LYS A 95 -6.82 14.16 -15.43
C LYS A 95 -6.70 14.98 -14.14
N ARG A 96 -5.52 15.55 -13.93
CA ARG A 96 -5.21 16.40 -12.77
C ARG A 96 -5.81 17.79 -12.97
N GLY A 97 -6.29 18.41 -11.88
CA GLY A 97 -6.82 19.78 -11.88
C GLY A 97 -8.35 19.89 -11.90
N GLU A 98 -9.07 18.78 -12.08
CA GLU A 98 -10.55 18.67 -12.07
C GLU A 98 -11.06 18.00 -10.80
N SER A 99 -12.32 18.23 -10.40
CA SER A 99 -12.98 17.77 -9.14
C SER A 99 -12.81 16.29 -8.70
N ILE A 100 -13.02 16.04 -7.37
CA ILE A 100 -13.01 14.77 -6.59
C ILE A 100 -13.33 13.53 -7.44
N SER A 101 -12.44 12.93 -8.27
CA SER A 101 -12.87 11.76 -9.05
C SER A 101 -13.33 10.68 -8.07
N PRO A 102 -14.55 10.13 -8.22
CA PRO A 102 -15.05 9.11 -7.30
C PRO A 102 -14.13 7.89 -7.24
N GLU A 103 -13.45 7.60 -8.36
CA GLU A 103 -12.42 6.58 -8.45
C GLU A 103 -11.24 6.84 -7.51
N LEU A 104 -10.77 8.09 -7.41
CA LEU A 104 -9.68 8.44 -6.51
C LEU A 104 -10.08 8.23 -5.05
N ILE A 105 -11.28 8.63 -4.63
CA ILE A 105 -11.71 8.41 -3.24
C ILE A 105 -11.91 6.92 -2.95
N ARG A 106 -12.40 6.13 -3.92
CA ARG A 106 -12.45 4.67 -3.79
C ARG A 106 -11.06 4.07 -3.65
N ALA A 107 -10.08 4.55 -4.42
CA ALA A 107 -8.70 4.09 -4.34
C ALA A 107 -8.08 4.39 -2.97
N ILE A 108 -8.30 5.58 -2.43
CA ILE A 108 -7.86 5.96 -1.08
C ILE A 108 -8.48 5.04 -0.03
N ARG A 109 -9.80 4.84 -0.07
CA ARG A 109 -10.52 3.99 0.90
C ARG A 109 -10.20 2.50 0.74
N GLY A 110 -9.92 2.07 -0.48
CA GLY A 110 -9.64 0.68 -0.85
C GLY A 110 -8.18 0.29 -0.75
N SER A 111 -7.30 1.17 -0.25
CA SER A 111 -5.87 0.90 -0.09
C SER A 111 -5.48 0.64 1.36
N LYS A 112 -4.54 -0.28 1.60
CA LYS A 112 -4.02 -0.56 2.94
C LYS A 112 -3.16 0.57 3.50
N ILE A 113 -2.33 1.15 2.63
CA ILE A 113 -1.31 2.14 2.99
C ILE A 113 -1.40 3.31 2.00
N ALA A 114 -1.29 4.54 2.50
CA ALA A 114 -1.05 5.71 1.67
C ALA A 114 0.42 6.12 1.77
N ILE A 115 1.07 6.37 0.64
CA ILE A 115 2.44 6.90 0.58
C ILE A 115 2.38 8.28 -0.04
N ILE A 116 2.84 9.29 0.70
CA ILE A 116 2.80 10.70 0.28
C ILE A 116 4.22 11.16 -0.04
N LEU A 117 4.48 11.45 -1.31
CA LEU A 117 5.76 11.98 -1.79
C LEU A 117 5.67 13.51 -1.86
N LEU A 118 6.20 14.17 -0.85
CA LEU A 118 6.27 15.62 -0.80
C LEU A 118 7.44 16.13 -1.67
N SER A 119 7.14 17.10 -2.51
CA SER A 119 8.07 17.75 -3.43
C SER A 119 7.83 19.26 -3.43
N ARG A 120 8.70 20.02 -4.11
CA ARG A 120 8.65 21.50 -4.12
C ARG A 120 7.28 22.03 -4.54
N ASN A 121 6.65 21.41 -5.54
CA ASN A 121 5.37 21.86 -6.10
C ASN A 121 4.18 20.99 -5.65
N TYR A 122 4.34 20.21 -4.56
CA TYR A 122 3.26 19.36 -4.08
C TYR A 122 2.02 20.17 -3.66
N ALA A 123 2.23 21.27 -2.92
CA ALA A 123 1.14 22.10 -2.38
C ALA A 123 0.58 23.12 -3.38
N SER A 124 1.23 23.34 -4.53
CA SER A 124 0.73 24.27 -5.56
C SER A 124 -0.40 23.66 -6.41
N SER A 125 -0.67 22.38 -6.21
CA SER A 125 -1.70 21.66 -6.95
C SER A 125 -3.02 21.63 -6.20
N ARG A 126 -4.11 21.86 -6.92
CA ARG A 126 -5.48 21.67 -6.41
C ARG A 126 -5.83 20.18 -6.18
N TRP A 127 -4.95 19.27 -6.58
CA TRP A 127 -5.28 17.87 -6.89
C TRP A 127 -4.21 16.86 -6.50
N THR A 128 -3.03 17.04 -7.09
CA THR A 128 -1.66 16.65 -6.70
C THR A 128 -0.78 16.84 -7.92
#